data_AF-A0A6G8NI63-F1
#
_entry.id   AF-A0A6G8NI63-F1
#
_cell.length_a   1.000
_cell.length_b   1.000
_cell.length_c   1.000
_cell.angle_alpha   90.00
_cell.angle_beta   90.00
_cell.angle_gamma   90.00
#
_symmetry.space_group_name_H-M   'P 1'
#
loop_
_entity.id
_entity.type
_entity.pdbx_description
1 polymer ?
#
loop_
_entity_poly.entity_id
_entity_poly.type
_entity_poly.pdbx_seq_one_letter_code
_entity_poly.pdbx_strand_id
1 'polypeptide(L)'
;MPSGFNDVGFLGDDLDGWRDTVRAEFPESFAIADRMNRMGMRMIYEFPDGELPENRVLAIAAFYRALQSFQSTILLSERGALAEARALARLCCEAVIVTGGLLKVEGTLEKLHEDHAKHCLSLANSMIEMNRAARNDRDLTHFEQEVARVKAEYPQEKGPQSIKWASLAAQAGLNKLYELSYRFPSGDGAHVTLGALHRHFDKDEQDDFVGMIFHPDKSDLRPTLLSANAALIHLLGLAQEFMGLNHYEAEMRDLLLQWTVSRAELGLQ
;
A
#
# COMPACT_ATOMS: atom_id res chain seq x y z
N MET A 1 -21.88 -25.93 -10.34
CA MET A 1 -22.05 -25.94 -8.87
C MET A 1 -21.09 -24.89 -8.33
N PRO A 2 -21.50 -24.03 -7.38
CA PRO A 2 -20.56 -23.09 -6.75
C PRO A 2 -19.41 -23.88 -6.13
N SER A 3 -18.17 -23.40 -6.33
CA SER A 3 -16.98 -24.00 -5.73
C SER A 3 -16.74 -23.38 -4.36
N GLY A 4 -16.56 -24.21 -3.34
CA GLY A 4 -16.35 -23.75 -1.96
C GLY A 4 -14.89 -23.45 -1.64
N PHE A 5 -14.64 -22.89 -0.46
CA PHE A 5 -13.30 -22.59 0.04
C PHE A 5 -12.38 -23.82 0.04
N ASN A 6 -12.92 -25.00 0.37
CA ASN A 6 -12.13 -26.24 0.37
C ASN A 6 -11.66 -26.69 -1.03
N ASP A 7 -12.30 -26.19 -2.10
CA ASP A 7 -11.97 -26.56 -3.48
C ASP A 7 -11.04 -25.53 -4.14
N VAL A 8 -11.29 -24.23 -3.91
CA VAL A 8 -10.64 -23.12 -4.63
C VAL A 8 -10.09 -22.02 -3.70
N GLY A 9 -10.06 -22.25 -2.40
CA GLY A 9 -9.53 -21.34 -1.39
C GLY A 9 -10.27 -20.01 -1.35
N PHE A 10 -9.51 -18.91 -1.25
CA PHE A 10 -10.05 -17.55 -1.20
C PHE A 10 -10.80 -17.11 -2.47
N LEU A 11 -10.84 -17.94 -3.51
CA LEU A 11 -11.64 -17.72 -4.72
C LEU A 11 -13.05 -18.31 -4.64
N GLY A 12 -13.41 -19.00 -3.55
CA GLY A 12 -14.70 -19.64 -3.37
C GLY A 12 -15.88 -18.67 -3.33
N ASP A 13 -17.03 -19.12 -3.84
CA ASP A 13 -18.29 -18.35 -3.87
C ASP A 13 -18.96 -18.32 -2.49
N ASP A 14 -18.70 -19.33 -1.66
CA ASP A 14 -19.20 -19.45 -0.28
C ASP A 14 -18.68 -18.35 0.66
N LEU A 15 -17.64 -17.63 0.25
CA LEU A 15 -17.13 -16.47 0.98
C LEU A 15 -18.05 -15.25 0.93
N ASP A 16 -19.10 -15.23 0.11
CA ASP A 16 -20.10 -14.17 0.17
C ASP A 16 -20.83 -14.15 1.53
N GLY A 17 -21.17 -15.33 2.07
CA GLY A 17 -21.76 -15.43 3.41
C GLY A 17 -20.77 -15.04 4.53
N TRP A 18 -19.48 -15.33 4.32
CA TRP A 18 -18.42 -14.88 5.21
C TRP A 18 -18.30 -13.35 5.21
N ARG A 19 -18.29 -12.71 4.02
CA ARG A 19 -18.27 -11.25 3.90
C ARG A 19 -19.42 -10.63 4.68
N ASP A 20 -20.64 -11.11 4.48
CA ASP A 20 -21.81 -10.55 5.12
C ASP A 20 -21.71 -10.67 6.66
N THR A 21 -21.18 -11.79 7.15
CA THR A 21 -20.89 -12.00 8.58
C THR A 21 -19.85 -11.01 9.10
N VAL A 22 -18.73 -10.86 8.39
CA VAL A 22 -17.63 -9.96 8.78
C VAL A 22 -18.09 -8.50 8.77
N ARG A 23 -18.86 -8.06 7.77
CA ARG A 23 -19.40 -6.69 7.76
C ARG A 23 -20.41 -6.45 8.87
N ALA A 24 -21.20 -7.46 9.25
CA ALA A 24 -22.13 -7.37 10.37
C ALA A 24 -21.43 -7.31 11.74
N GLU A 25 -20.27 -7.96 11.88
CA GLU A 25 -19.48 -7.97 13.11
C GLU A 25 -18.60 -6.72 13.29
N PHE A 26 -18.16 -6.10 12.18
CA PHE A 26 -17.30 -4.91 12.20
C PHE A 26 -17.93 -3.71 11.46
N PRO A 27 -19.19 -3.34 11.73
CA PRO A 27 -19.92 -2.38 10.91
C PRO A 27 -19.28 -0.99 10.89
N GLU A 28 -18.77 -0.51 12.02
CA GLU A 28 -18.12 0.81 12.14
C GLU A 28 -16.82 0.88 11.33
N SER A 29 -16.01 -0.19 11.39
CA SER A 29 -14.75 -0.30 10.65
C SER A 29 -14.95 -0.17 9.14
N PHE A 30 -16.00 -0.82 8.61
CA PHE A 30 -16.33 -0.75 7.19
C PHE A 30 -17.07 0.53 6.83
N ALA A 31 -17.95 1.05 7.69
CA ALA A 31 -18.72 2.26 7.41
C ALA A 31 -17.82 3.47 7.18
N ILE A 32 -16.78 3.65 8.00
CA ILE A 32 -15.80 4.73 7.78
C ILE A 32 -14.99 4.50 6.50
N ALA A 33 -14.58 3.26 6.23
CA ALA A 33 -13.83 2.91 5.03
C ALA A 33 -14.62 3.18 3.74
N ASP A 34 -15.91 2.80 3.72
CA ASP A 34 -16.83 3.06 2.61
C ASP A 34 -17.05 4.57 2.39
N ARG A 35 -17.11 5.34 3.48
CA ARG A 35 -17.25 6.79 3.41
C ARG A 35 -16.01 7.44 2.81
N MET A 36 -14.82 7.09 3.30
CA MET A 36 -13.55 7.57 2.75
C MET A 36 -13.41 7.17 1.26
N ASN A 37 -13.73 5.92 0.92
CA ASN A 37 -13.71 5.43 -0.46
C ASN A 37 -14.62 6.25 -1.38
N ARG A 38 -15.87 6.51 -0.96
CA ARG A 38 -16.81 7.30 -1.75
C ARG A 38 -16.31 8.73 -1.99
N MET A 39 -15.69 9.35 -0.99
CA MET A 39 -15.09 10.67 -1.15
C MET A 39 -13.91 10.62 -2.14
N GLY A 40 -12.98 9.67 -1.97
CA GLY A 40 -11.85 9.50 -2.89
C GLY A 40 -12.28 9.23 -4.33
N MET A 41 -13.31 8.40 -4.53
CA MET A 41 -13.87 8.12 -5.85
C MET A 41 -14.55 9.32 -6.51
N ARG A 42 -15.02 10.33 -5.76
CA ARG A 42 -15.48 11.58 -6.37
C ARG A 42 -14.31 12.48 -6.74
N MET A 43 -13.32 12.59 -5.85
CA MET A 43 -12.11 13.40 -6.06
C MET A 43 -11.38 13.05 -7.37
N ILE A 44 -11.31 11.76 -7.76
CA ILE A 44 -10.60 11.35 -8.98
C ILE A 44 -11.20 11.95 -10.27
N TYR A 45 -12.48 12.32 -10.27
CA TYR A 45 -13.14 12.92 -11.43
C TYR A 45 -13.11 14.46 -11.42
N GLU A 46 -12.54 15.05 -10.36
CA GLU A 46 -12.52 16.49 -10.15
C GLU A 46 -11.09 17.05 -10.10
N PHE A 47 -10.07 16.20 -10.26
CA PHE A 47 -8.71 16.69 -10.37
C PHE A 47 -8.58 17.67 -11.55
N PRO A 48 -7.80 18.75 -11.41
CA PRO A 48 -7.65 19.73 -12.47
C PRO A 48 -7.17 19.11 -13.78
N ASP A 49 -7.87 19.41 -14.87
CA ASP A 49 -7.42 19.09 -16.22
C ASP A 49 -6.40 20.13 -16.74
N GLY A 50 -5.61 19.74 -17.74
CA GLY A 50 -4.69 20.63 -18.46
C GLY A 50 -3.21 20.40 -18.17
N GLU A 51 -2.38 21.38 -18.54
CA GLU A 51 -0.94 21.33 -18.30
C GLU A 51 -0.62 21.51 -16.82
N LEU A 52 -0.17 20.43 -16.18
CA LEU A 52 0.27 20.40 -14.80
C LEU A 52 1.79 20.13 -14.74
N PRO A 53 2.50 20.71 -13.76
CA PRO A 53 3.87 20.30 -13.45
C PRO A 53 3.95 18.78 -13.20
N GLU A 54 5.06 18.15 -13.61
CA GLU A 54 5.24 16.69 -13.55
C GLU A 54 5.01 16.13 -12.13
N ASN A 55 5.48 16.81 -11.09
CA ASN A 55 5.28 16.39 -9.71
C ASN A 55 3.78 16.32 -9.33
N ARG A 56 2.93 17.21 -9.87
CA ARG A 56 1.48 17.14 -9.65
C ARG A 56 0.83 16.00 -10.43
N VAL A 57 1.25 15.76 -11.66
CA VAL A 57 0.78 14.62 -12.46
C VAL A 57 1.09 13.30 -11.74
N LEU A 58 2.31 13.15 -11.23
CA LEU A 58 2.71 11.97 -10.48
C LEU A 58 2.03 11.88 -9.11
N ALA A 59 1.72 13.00 -8.46
CA ALA A 59 0.93 12.99 -7.21
C ALA A 59 -0.50 12.50 -7.47
N ILE A 60 -1.13 12.89 -8.59
CA ILE A 60 -2.43 12.36 -9.01
C ILE A 60 -2.35 10.86 -9.31
N ALA A 61 -1.31 10.41 -10.04
CA ALA A 61 -1.10 8.99 -10.29
C ALA A 61 -0.89 8.18 -9.00
N ALA A 62 -0.14 8.73 -8.05
CA ALA A 62 0.06 8.13 -6.73
C ALA A 62 -1.25 8.10 -5.91
N PHE A 63 -2.11 9.11 -6.04
CA PHE A 63 -3.45 9.09 -5.46
C PHE A 63 -4.28 7.92 -5.99
N TYR A 64 -4.31 7.71 -7.32
CA TYR A 64 -5.01 6.58 -7.92
C TYR A 64 -4.48 5.24 -7.40
N ARG A 65 -3.15 5.09 -7.30
CA ARG A 65 -2.52 3.89 -6.76
C ARG A 65 -2.89 3.65 -5.29
N ALA A 66 -2.91 4.70 -4.47
CA ALA A 66 -3.29 4.62 -3.07
C ALA A 66 -4.77 4.21 -2.90
N LEU A 67 -5.67 4.83 -3.67
CA LEU A 67 -7.10 4.52 -3.65
C LEU A 67 -7.39 3.08 -4.09
N GLN A 68 -6.74 2.61 -5.16
CA GLN A 68 -6.87 1.22 -5.61
C GLN A 68 -6.35 0.24 -4.56
N SER A 69 -5.21 0.53 -3.93
CA SER A 69 -4.64 -0.31 -2.87
C SER A 69 -5.57 -0.37 -1.65
N PHE A 70 -6.16 0.77 -1.27
CA PHE A 70 -7.16 0.85 -0.20
C PHE A 70 -8.40 0.00 -0.48
N GLN A 71 -8.98 0.13 -1.67
CA GLN A 71 -10.14 -0.68 -2.08
C GLN A 71 -9.80 -2.18 -2.05
N SER A 72 -8.59 -2.54 -2.50
CA SER A 72 -8.13 -3.92 -2.50
C SER A 72 -7.93 -4.46 -1.08
N THR A 73 -7.45 -3.63 -0.14
CA THR A 73 -7.41 -3.98 1.28
C THR A 73 -8.79 -4.31 1.83
N ILE A 74 -9.84 -3.52 1.50
CA ILE A 74 -11.21 -3.82 1.91
C ILE A 74 -11.64 -5.18 1.36
N LEU A 75 -11.51 -5.39 0.05
CA LEU A 75 -11.96 -6.62 -0.62
C LEU A 75 -11.30 -7.89 -0.05
N LEU A 76 -10.00 -7.83 0.26
CA LEU A 76 -9.30 -8.97 0.85
C LEU A 76 -9.62 -9.14 2.34
N SER A 77 -9.83 -8.05 3.08
CA SER A 77 -10.29 -8.11 4.48
C SER A 77 -11.66 -8.78 4.59
N GLU A 78 -12.56 -8.47 3.65
CA GLU A 78 -13.88 -9.07 3.56
C GLU A 78 -13.85 -10.57 3.28
N ARG A 79 -12.81 -11.07 2.60
CA ARG A 79 -12.60 -12.49 2.34
C ARG A 79 -11.77 -13.20 3.41
N GLY A 80 -11.31 -12.48 4.42
CA GLY A 80 -10.45 -12.98 5.49
C GLY A 80 -9.00 -13.27 5.08
N ALA A 81 -8.54 -12.74 3.93
CA ALA A 81 -7.16 -12.83 3.46
C ALA A 81 -6.32 -11.69 4.07
N LEU A 82 -6.15 -11.71 5.40
CA LEU A 82 -5.64 -10.56 6.15
C LEU A 82 -4.16 -10.23 5.91
N ALA A 83 -3.31 -11.23 5.65
CA ALA A 83 -1.89 -10.98 5.38
C ALA A 83 -1.72 -10.15 4.09
N GLU A 84 -2.48 -10.50 3.06
CA GLU A 84 -2.52 -9.84 1.76
C GLU A 84 -3.19 -8.46 1.86
N ALA A 85 -4.28 -8.36 2.65
CA ALA A 85 -4.91 -7.08 2.94
C ALA A 85 -3.93 -6.09 3.62
N ARG A 86 -3.08 -6.58 4.54
CA ARG A 86 -2.02 -5.82 5.21
C ARG A 86 -0.91 -5.39 4.27
N ALA A 87 -0.49 -6.26 3.36
CA ALA A 87 0.47 -5.90 2.33
C ALA A 87 -0.07 -4.74 1.46
N LEU A 88 -1.35 -4.78 1.09
CA LEU A 88 -2.01 -3.71 0.35
C LEU A 88 -2.18 -2.42 1.17
N ALA A 89 -2.44 -2.52 2.48
CA ALA A 89 -2.52 -1.36 3.35
C ALA A 89 -1.17 -0.62 3.42
N ARG A 90 -0.06 -1.37 3.42
CA ARG A 90 1.29 -0.81 3.29
C ARG A 90 1.50 -0.14 1.93
N LEU A 91 1.11 -0.78 0.83
CA LEU A 91 1.23 -0.17 -0.51
C LEU A 91 0.39 1.10 -0.64
N CYS A 92 -0.77 1.15 0.02
CA CYS A 92 -1.56 2.37 0.16
C CYS A 92 -0.72 3.45 0.87
N CYS A 93 -0.16 3.15 2.05
CA CYS A 93 0.70 4.06 2.80
C CYS A 93 1.92 4.57 2.00
N GLU A 94 2.63 3.70 1.28
CA GLU A 94 3.77 4.08 0.42
C GLU A 94 3.34 5.11 -0.62
N ALA A 95 2.22 4.88 -1.30
CA ALA A 95 1.68 5.82 -2.28
C ALA A 95 1.26 7.15 -1.66
N VAL A 96 0.72 7.16 -0.42
CA VAL A 96 0.42 8.40 0.32
C VAL A 96 1.70 9.15 0.68
N ILE A 97 2.75 8.46 1.11
CA ILE A 97 4.05 9.08 1.41
C ILE A 97 4.65 9.71 0.16
N VAL A 98 4.60 9.03 -1.00
CA VAL A 98 5.03 9.61 -2.29
C VAL A 98 4.20 10.83 -2.65
N THR A 99 2.87 10.75 -2.52
CA THR A 99 1.96 11.88 -2.80
C THR A 99 2.34 13.09 -1.93
N GLY A 100 2.51 12.89 -0.61
CA GLY A 100 2.93 13.94 0.31
C GLY A 100 4.32 14.49 -0.01
N GLY A 101 5.26 13.63 -0.40
CA GLY A 101 6.60 14.04 -0.83
C GLY A 101 6.58 14.93 -2.08
N LEU A 102 5.87 14.52 -3.12
CA LEU A 102 5.75 15.26 -4.39
C LEU A 102 5.09 16.64 -4.22
N LEU A 103 4.18 16.76 -3.26
CA LEU A 103 3.42 17.98 -2.99
C LEU A 103 4.13 18.93 -2.01
N LYS A 104 4.95 18.41 -1.08
CA LYS A 104 5.45 19.18 0.08
C LYS A 104 6.97 19.22 0.21
N VAL A 105 7.70 18.33 -0.46
CA VAL A 105 9.14 18.12 -0.25
C VAL A 105 9.89 18.33 -1.56
N GLU A 106 10.67 19.40 -1.63
CA GLU A 106 11.57 19.69 -2.75
C GLU A 106 12.56 18.54 -2.98
N GLY A 107 12.87 18.26 -4.25
CA GLY A 107 13.77 17.17 -4.62
C GLY A 107 13.13 15.79 -4.66
N THR A 108 11.82 15.64 -4.39
CA THR A 108 11.16 14.32 -4.37
C THR A 108 11.05 13.71 -5.76
N LEU A 109 10.78 14.52 -6.79
CA LEU A 109 10.70 14.05 -8.17
C LEU A 109 12.03 13.45 -8.62
N GLU A 110 13.13 14.15 -8.35
CA GLU A 110 14.49 13.73 -8.67
C GLU A 110 14.86 12.44 -7.92
N LYS A 111 14.45 12.31 -6.66
CA LYS A 111 14.64 11.08 -5.87
C LYS A 111 13.86 9.90 -6.43
N LEU A 112 12.67 10.11 -7.00
CA LEU A 112 11.89 9.05 -7.65
C LEU A 112 12.56 8.60 -8.95
N HIS A 113 13.05 9.55 -9.76
CA HIS A 113 13.85 9.24 -10.95
C HIS A 113 15.11 8.45 -10.60
N GLU A 114 15.81 8.86 -9.54
CA GLU A 114 17.00 8.17 -9.05
C GLU A 114 16.70 6.75 -8.54
N ASP A 115 15.65 6.57 -7.74
CA ASP A 115 15.24 5.24 -7.25
C ASP A 115 14.81 4.32 -8.40
N HIS A 116 14.10 4.85 -9.40
CA HIS A 116 13.76 4.11 -10.61
C HIS A 116 15.00 3.70 -11.41
N ALA A 117 15.96 4.61 -11.62
CA ALA A 117 17.22 4.32 -12.30
C ALA A 117 18.00 3.21 -11.58
N LYS A 118 18.01 3.22 -10.24
CA LYS A 118 18.59 2.14 -9.45
C LYS A 118 17.90 0.80 -9.66
N HIS A 119 16.57 0.79 -9.72
CA HIS A 119 15.80 -0.42 -10.02
C HIS A 119 16.16 -0.98 -11.40
N CYS A 120 16.15 -0.14 -12.43
CA CYS A 120 16.52 -0.52 -13.79
C CYS A 120 17.95 -1.08 -13.88
N LEU A 121 18.91 -0.42 -13.20
CA LEU A 121 20.28 -0.89 -13.13
C LEU A 121 20.40 -2.26 -12.46
N SER A 122 19.69 -2.47 -11.34
CA SER A 122 19.69 -3.76 -10.64
C SER A 122 19.10 -4.86 -11.50
N LEU A 123 17.97 -4.60 -12.16
CA LEU A 123 17.30 -5.55 -13.04
C LEU A 123 18.18 -5.92 -14.24
N ALA A 124 18.74 -4.93 -14.92
CA ALA A 124 19.59 -5.15 -16.09
C ALA A 124 20.84 -5.98 -15.75
N ASN A 125 21.51 -5.68 -14.64
CA ASN A 125 22.64 -6.48 -14.17
C ASN A 125 22.22 -7.92 -13.86
N SER A 126 21.11 -8.14 -13.14
CA SER A 126 20.63 -9.49 -12.85
C SER A 126 20.28 -10.29 -14.11
N MET A 127 19.70 -9.66 -15.14
CA MET A 127 19.40 -10.35 -16.40
C MET A 127 20.67 -10.75 -17.16
N ILE A 128 21.68 -9.89 -17.17
CA ILE A 128 23.00 -10.19 -17.75
C ILE A 128 23.68 -11.33 -17.00
N GLU A 129 23.70 -11.29 -15.67
CA GLU A 129 24.30 -12.33 -14.82
C GLU A 129 23.60 -13.68 -14.99
N MET A 130 22.26 -13.70 -14.99
CA MET A 130 21.47 -14.92 -15.19
C MET A 130 21.76 -15.55 -16.56
N ASN A 131 21.84 -14.73 -17.61
CA ASN A 131 22.19 -15.20 -18.95
C ASN A 131 23.61 -15.81 -19.00
N ARG A 132 24.60 -15.13 -18.39
CA ARG A 132 25.98 -15.64 -18.30
C ARG A 132 26.06 -16.95 -17.52
N ALA A 133 25.38 -17.04 -16.38
CA ALA A 133 25.34 -18.24 -15.55
C ALA A 133 24.69 -19.42 -16.28
N ALA A 134 23.63 -19.16 -17.04
CA ALA A 134 22.95 -20.16 -17.85
C ALA A 134 23.68 -20.51 -19.17
N ARG A 135 24.75 -19.79 -19.52
CA ARG A 135 25.48 -19.92 -20.81
C ARG A 135 24.57 -19.82 -22.03
N ASN A 136 23.63 -18.87 -21.98
CA ASN A 136 22.68 -18.64 -23.05
C ASN A 136 23.19 -17.56 -24.02
N ASP A 137 23.11 -17.78 -25.33
CA ASP A 137 23.49 -16.77 -26.33
C ASP A 137 22.35 -15.79 -26.67
N ARG A 138 21.56 -15.37 -25.66
CA ARG A 138 20.50 -14.37 -25.89
C ARG A 138 21.12 -13.00 -26.13
N ASP A 139 20.47 -12.22 -26.99
CA ASP A 139 20.80 -10.81 -27.15
C ASP A 139 20.48 -10.03 -25.86
N LEU A 140 21.50 -9.40 -25.28
CA LEU A 140 21.42 -8.60 -24.05
C LEU A 140 21.65 -7.11 -24.30
N THR A 141 21.72 -6.68 -25.57
CA THR A 141 22.10 -5.32 -25.96
C THR A 141 21.26 -4.26 -25.23
N HIS A 142 19.95 -4.48 -25.06
CA HIS A 142 19.08 -3.55 -24.34
C HIS A 142 19.48 -3.38 -22.86
N PHE A 143 19.81 -4.47 -22.15
CA PHE A 143 20.25 -4.39 -20.75
C PHE A 143 21.62 -3.74 -20.62
N GLU A 144 22.54 -4.01 -21.55
CA GLU A 144 23.87 -3.39 -21.56
C GLU A 144 23.78 -1.89 -21.82
N GLN A 145 22.91 -1.47 -22.75
CA GLN A 145 22.60 -0.06 -23.00
C GLN A 145 21.99 0.60 -21.78
N GLU A 146 21.07 -0.06 -21.08
CA GLU A 146 20.46 0.48 -19.86
C GLU A 146 21.48 0.65 -18.73
N VAL A 147 22.38 -0.33 -18.53
CA VAL A 147 23.50 -0.21 -17.58
C VAL A 147 24.40 0.97 -17.94
N ALA A 148 24.76 1.13 -19.21
CA ALA A 148 25.61 2.22 -19.68
C ALA A 148 24.92 3.59 -19.48
N ARG A 149 23.63 3.69 -19.81
CA ARG A 149 22.81 4.89 -19.64
C ARG A 149 22.77 5.32 -18.17
N VAL A 150 22.39 4.41 -17.26
CA VAL A 150 22.28 4.74 -15.83
C VAL A 150 23.65 5.09 -15.22
N LYS A 151 24.74 4.40 -15.60
CA LYS A 151 26.09 4.74 -15.12
C LYS A 151 26.60 6.08 -15.64
N ALA A 152 26.19 6.49 -16.83
CA ALA A 152 26.52 7.82 -17.35
C ALA A 152 25.75 8.93 -16.63
N GLU A 153 24.48 8.68 -16.32
CA GLU A 153 23.61 9.61 -15.58
C GLU A 153 24.00 9.75 -14.10
N TYR A 154 24.45 8.66 -13.47
CA TYR A 154 24.85 8.59 -12.07
C TYR A 154 26.31 8.08 -11.92
N PRO A 155 27.31 8.90 -12.28
CA PRO A 155 28.72 8.50 -12.38
C PRO A 155 29.41 8.30 -11.02
N GLN A 156 28.78 8.72 -9.92
CA GLN A 156 29.31 8.54 -8.58
C GLN A 156 29.51 7.06 -8.23
N GLU A 157 30.52 6.76 -7.41
CA GLU A 157 30.86 5.39 -7.01
C GLU A 157 29.67 4.64 -6.38
N LYS A 158 28.82 5.35 -5.63
CA LYS A 158 27.63 4.77 -4.99
C LYS A 158 26.48 4.51 -5.97
N GLY A 159 26.55 5.01 -7.20
CA GLY A 159 25.48 4.96 -8.19
C GLY A 159 24.20 5.68 -7.77
N PRO A 160 23.06 5.42 -8.44
CA PRO A 160 21.76 5.94 -8.04
C PRO A 160 21.33 5.35 -6.67
N GLN A 161 20.69 6.18 -5.85
CA GLN A 161 20.23 5.84 -4.50
C GLN A 161 18.76 5.49 -4.43
N SER A 162 18.38 4.70 -3.41
CA SER A 162 16.97 4.41 -3.15
C SER A 162 16.30 5.48 -2.30
N ILE A 163 14.98 5.60 -2.44
CA ILE A 163 14.17 6.40 -1.53
C ILE A 163 14.28 5.88 -0.10
N LYS A 164 14.55 6.80 0.83
CA LYS A 164 14.52 6.52 2.27
C LYS A 164 13.14 6.85 2.82
N TRP A 165 12.23 5.86 2.81
CA TRP A 165 10.82 6.02 3.18
C TRP A 165 10.58 6.76 4.51
N ALA A 166 11.26 6.36 5.58
CA ALA A 166 11.16 7.04 6.88
C ALA A 166 11.51 8.54 6.80
N SER A 167 12.56 8.87 6.04
CA SER A 167 13.01 10.25 5.87
C SER A 167 12.03 11.07 5.03
N LEU A 168 11.50 10.49 3.95
CA LEU A 168 10.50 11.15 3.11
C LEU A 168 9.19 11.38 3.88
N ALA A 169 8.73 10.37 4.63
CA ALA A 169 7.56 10.49 5.49
C ALA A 169 7.75 11.58 6.56
N ALA A 170 8.91 11.64 7.21
CA ALA A 170 9.21 12.70 8.18
C ALA A 170 9.16 14.10 7.55
N GLN A 171 9.81 14.28 6.39
CA GLN A 171 9.81 15.57 5.66
C GLN A 171 8.42 15.98 5.18
N ALA A 172 7.58 15.02 4.78
CA ALA A 172 6.20 15.27 4.37
C ALA A 172 5.21 15.46 5.54
N GLY A 173 5.66 15.30 6.80
CA GLY A 173 4.80 15.36 7.99
C GLY A 173 3.92 14.13 8.21
N LEU A 174 4.32 12.98 7.65
CA LEU A 174 3.61 11.70 7.66
C LEU A 174 4.29 10.65 8.55
N ASN A 175 5.14 11.05 9.49
CA ASN A 175 5.92 10.12 10.33
C ASN A 175 5.04 9.14 11.14
N LYS A 176 3.92 9.61 11.70
CA LYS A 176 2.99 8.75 12.43
C LYS A 176 2.34 7.70 11.53
N LEU A 177 1.99 8.10 10.31
CA LEU A 177 1.45 7.19 9.30
C LEU A 177 2.50 6.15 8.88
N TYR A 178 3.76 6.54 8.74
CA TYR A 178 4.85 5.60 8.46
C TYR A 178 4.98 4.53 9.54
N GLU A 179 5.00 4.91 10.83
CA GLU A 179 5.11 3.91 11.90
C GLU A 179 3.87 2.98 11.95
N LEU A 180 2.67 3.54 11.81
CA LEU A 180 1.41 2.79 11.89
C LEU A 180 1.16 1.89 10.67
N SER A 181 1.34 2.43 9.47
CA SER A 181 0.80 1.83 8.24
C SER A 181 1.88 1.32 7.28
N TYR A 182 3.13 1.73 7.46
CA TYR A 182 4.26 1.14 6.74
C TYR A 182 4.96 0.10 7.61
N ARG A 183 5.47 0.49 8.79
CA ARG A 183 6.35 -0.37 9.58
C ARG A 183 5.63 -1.57 10.19
N PHE A 184 4.48 -1.35 10.81
CA PHE A 184 3.74 -2.43 11.46
C PHE A 184 3.29 -3.53 10.47
N PRO A 185 2.65 -3.23 9.32
CA PRO A 185 2.27 -4.27 8.35
C PRO A 185 3.45 -4.88 7.58
N SER A 186 4.63 -4.24 7.60
CA SER A 186 5.81 -4.75 6.87
C SER A 186 6.30 -6.08 7.39
N GLY A 187 6.30 -6.28 8.70
CA GLY A 187 6.81 -7.51 9.32
C GLY A 187 5.84 -8.69 9.23
N ASP A 188 4.54 -8.43 9.06
CA ASP A 188 3.50 -9.45 9.23
C ASP A 188 2.64 -9.70 7.97
N GLY A 189 2.58 -8.74 7.03
CA GLY A 189 1.87 -8.91 5.76
C GLY A 189 2.80 -8.88 4.53
N ALA A 190 3.69 -7.90 4.45
CA ALA A 190 4.46 -7.66 3.23
C ALA A 190 5.69 -8.57 3.04
N HIS A 191 6.23 -9.12 4.12
CA HIS A 191 7.39 -10.00 4.10
C HIS A 191 7.04 -11.35 4.71
N VAL A 192 7.58 -12.43 4.12
CA VAL A 192 7.46 -13.79 4.65
C VAL A 192 8.42 -13.95 5.83
N THR A 193 8.13 -13.25 6.92
CA THR A 193 8.88 -13.38 8.18
C THR A 193 8.41 -14.60 8.95
N LEU A 194 9.18 -15.02 9.96
CA LEU A 194 8.75 -16.09 10.84
C LEU A 194 7.41 -15.77 11.54
N GLY A 195 7.19 -14.51 11.93
CA GLY A 195 5.92 -14.07 12.51
C GLY A 195 4.75 -14.19 11.53
N ALA A 196 4.95 -13.78 10.27
CA ALA A 196 3.94 -13.93 9.23
C ALA A 196 3.59 -15.41 8.97
N LEU A 197 4.60 -16.30 8.99
CA LEU A 197 4.39 -17.74 8.83
C LEU A 197 3.68 -18.39 10.02
N HIS A 198 3.88 -17.89 11.24
CA HIS A 198 3.21 -18.40 12.43
C HIS A 198 1.68 -18.22 12.39
N ARG A 199 1.15 -17.32 11.53
CA ARG A 199 -0.29 -17.20 11.28
C ARG A 199 -0.92 -18.47 10.71
N HIS A 200 -0.11 -19.37 10.17
CA HIS A 200 -0.54 -20.66 9.65
C HIS A 200 -0.38 -21.79 10.66
N PHE A 201 -0.02 -21.51 11.91
CA PHE A 201 0.12 -22.54 12.94
C PHE A 201 -1.16 -22.59 13.77
N ASP A 202 -1.73 -23.79 13.87
CA ASP A 202 -2.71 -24.11 14.90
C ASP A 202 -1.97 -24.35 16.21
N LYS A 203 -2.47 -23.77 17.29
CA LYS A 203 -1.85 -23.86 18.60
C LYS A 203 -2.89 -24.21 19.66
N ASP A 204 -2.50 -25.04 20.61
CA ASP A 204 -3.36 -25.36 21.75
C ASP A 204 -3.33 -24.27 22.84
N GLU A 205 -4.02 -24.52 23.96
CA GLU A 205 -4.07 -23.61 25.11
C GLU A 205 -2.70 -23.36 25.77
N GLN A 206 -1.68 -24.17 25.47
CA GLN A 206 -0.32 -24.04 25.98
C GLN A 206 0.62 -23.32 24.99
N ASP A 207 0.10 -22.82 23.86
CA ASP A 207 0.86 -22.24 22.74
C ASP A 207 1.75 -23.26 22.00
N ASP A 208 1.52 -24.56 22.22
CA ASP A 208 2.24 -25.63 21.52
C ASP A 208 1.65 -25.83 20.12
N PHE A 209 2.52 -26.11 19.15
CA PHE A 209 2.13 -26.37 17.76
C PHE A 209 1.35 -27.68 17.66
N VAL A 210 0.10 -27.61 17.17
CA VAL A 210 -0.77 -28.80 17.00
C VAL A 210 -1.16 -29.06 15.55
N GLY A 211 -0.97 -28.10 14.64
CA GLY A 211 -1.33 -28.28 13.24
C GLY A 211 -1.09 -27.06 12.35
N MET A 212 -1.52 -27.17 11.10
CA MET A 212 -1.47 -26.07 10.12
C MET A 212 -2.89 -25.55 9.85
N ILE A 213 -3.04 -24.23 9.75
CA ILE A 213 -4.30 -23.58 9.37
C ILE A 213 -4.16 -22.78 8.06
N PHE A 214 -5.17 -22.93 7.23
CA PHE A 214 -5.37 -22.13 6.02
C PHE A 214 -6.88 -21.93 5.83
N HIS A 215 -7.41 -20.83 6.37
CA HIS A 215 -8.83 -20.48 6.33
C HIS A 215 -9.00 -18.96 6.38
N PRO A 216 -10.19 -18.43 6.06
CA PRO A 216 -10.51 -17.02 6.29
C PRO A 216 -10.33 -16.62 7.75
N ASP A 217 -9.66 -15.50 8.00
CA ASP A 217 -9.36 -14.99 9.33
C ASP A 217 -9.90 -13.55 9.50
N LYS A 218 -10.29 -13.21 10.72
CA LYS A 218 -10.75 -11.88 11.13
C LYS A 218 -10.05 -11.35 12.38
N SER A 219 -9.16 -12.12 13.00
CA SER A 219 -8.45 -11.80 14.26
C SER A 219 -7.82 -10.42 14.26
N ASP A 220 -7.40 -10.01 13.07
CA ASP A 220 -6.48 -8.92 12.81
C ASP A 220 -7.11 -7.85 11.90
N LEU A 221 -8.43 -7.92 11.71
CA LEU A 221 -9.18 -7.08 10.78
C LEU A 221 -9.20 -5.61 11.20
N ARG A 222 -9.45 -5.33 12.49
CA ARG A 222 -9.46 -3.96 13.02
C ARG A 222 -8.13 -3.22 12.80
N PRO A 223 -6.97 -3.75 13.23
CA PRO A 223 -5.69 -3.07 12.96
C PRO A 223 -5.35 -2.98 11.47
N THR A 224 -5.83 -3.91 10.63
CA THR A 224 -5.66 -3.83 9.18
C THR A 224 -6.44 -2.67 8.57
N LEU A 225 -7.73 -2.55 8.90
CA LEU A 225 -8.57 -1.45 8.43
C LEU A 225 -8.15 -0.12 9.04
N LEU A 226 -7.69 -0.10 10.29
CA LEU A 226 -7.09 1.09 10.92
C LEU A 226 -5.92 1.62 10.10
N SER A 227 -5.00 0.74 9.71
CA SER A 227 -3.83 1.09 8.90
C SER A 227 -4.24 1.68 7.54
N ALA A 228 -5.20 1.04 6.86
CA ALA A 228 -5.69 1.50 5.56
C ALA A 228 -6.46 2.82 5.66
N ASN A 229 -7.34 2.96 6.65
CA ASN A 229 -8.13 4.17 6.90
C ASN A 229 -7.22 5.35 7.28
N ALA A 230 -6.17 5.11 8.08
CA ALA A 230 -5.17 6.12 8.39
C ALA A 230 -4.43 6.59 7.13
N ALA A 231 -4.05 5.69 6.22
CA ALA A 231 -3.46 6.09 4.95
C ALA A 231 -4.45 6.91 4.11
N LEU A 232 -5.68 6.44 3.93
CA LEU A 232 -6.64 7.10 3.05
C LEU A 232 -7.07 8.48 3.58
N ILE A 233 -7.27 8.66 4.88
CA ILE A 233 -7.62 10.00 5.41
C ILE A 233 -6.51 11.02 5.17
N HIS A 234 -5.24 10.61 5.25
CA HIS A 234 -4.11 11.47 4.89
C HIS A 234 -4.09 11.78 3.39
N LEU A 235 -4.39 10.79 2.53
CA LEU A 235 -4.48 10.98 1.09
C LEU A 235 -5.57 12.01 0.71
N LEU A 236 -6.77 11.86 1.29
CA LEU A 236 -7.90 12.77 1.05
C LEU A 236 -7.56 14.20 1.49
N GLY A 237 -6.89 14.35 2.63
CA GLY A 237 -6.40 15.65 3.10
C GLY A 237 -5.38 16.27 2.16
N LEU A 238 -4.40 15.49 1.66
CA LEU A 238 -3.42 15.98 0.68
C LEU A 238 -4.09 16.46 -0.61
N ALA A 239 -5.07 15.71 -1.11
CA ALA A 239 -5.81 16.09 -2.30
C ALA A 239 -6.63 17.36 -2.11
N GLN A 240 -7.36 17.44 -0.98
CA GLN A 240 -8.14 18.62 -0.61
C GLN A 240 -7.26 19.87 -0.51
N GLU A 241 -6.09 19.79 0.14
CA GLU A 241 -5.26 20.96 0.46
C GLU A 241 -4.34 21.38 -0.71
N PHE A 242 -3.76 20.42 -1.43
CA PHE A 242 -2.67 20.70 -2.39
C PHE A 242 -3.00 20.39 -3.85
N MET A 243 -4.08 19.66 -4.13
CA MET A 243 -4.41 19.17 -5.48
C MET A 243 -5.64 19.87 -6.07
N GLY A 244 -6.01 21.04 -5.55
CA GLY A 244 -7.07 21.89 -6.12
C GLY A 244 -8.48 21.52 -5.69
N LEU A 245 -8.65 20.65 -4.68
CA LEU A 245 -9.95 20.16 -4.24
C LEU A 245 -10.43 20.81 -2.92
N ASN A 246 -10.15 22.11 -2.75
CA ASN A 246 -10.44 22.84 -1.50
C ASN A 246 -11.93 22.88 -1.14
N HIS A 247 -12.84 22.75 -2.10
CA HIS A 247 -14.29 22.72 -1.85
C HIS A 247 -14.74 21.49 -1.05
N TYR A 248 -13.90 20.47 -0.91
CA TYR A 248 -14.14 19.32 -0.02
C TYR A 248 -13.87 19.62 1.47
N GLU A 249 -13.40 20.82 1.83
CA GLU A 249 -13.00 21.16 3.21
C GLU A 249 -14.07 20.82 4.26
N ALA A 250 -15.34 21.18 4.01
CA ALA A 250 -16.43 20.92 4.96
C ALA A 250 -16.67 19.41 5.17
N GLU A 251 -16.67 18.64 4.08
CA GLU A 251 -16.82 17.18 4.16
C GLU A 251 -15.61 16.52 4.82
N MET A 252 -14.40 17.02 4.53
CA MET A 252 -13.16 16.53 5.13
C MET A 252 -13.14 16.76 6.65
N ARG A 253 -13.62 17.92 7.12
CA ARG A 253 -13.76 18.19 8.56
C ARG A 253 -14.73 17.23 9.23
N ASP A 254 -15.89 16.99 8.63
CA ASP A 254 -16.87 16.03 9.16
C ASP A 254 -16.32 14.60 9.19
N LEU A 255 -15.62 14.20 8.12
CA LEU A 255 -14.95 12.91 8.04
C LEU A 255 -13.87 12.75 9.12
N LEU A 256 -13.09 13.79 9.41
CA LEU A 256 -12.08 13.79 10.48
C LEU A 256 -12.69 13.68 11.88
N LEU A 257 -13.85 14.31 12.10
CA LEU A 257 -14.60 14.16 13.36
C LEU A 257 -15.04 12.71 13.55
N GLN A 258 -15.64 12.11 12.52
CA GLN A 258 -16.03 10.69 12.57
C GLN A 258 -14.81 9.79 12.77
N TRP A 259 -13.71 10.01 12.04
CA TRP A 259 -12.48 9.26 12.18
C TRP A 259 -11.89 9.32 13.59
N THR A 260 -11.99 10.48 14.25
CA THR A 260 -11.49 10.66 15.61
C THR A 260 -12.21 9.75 16.61
N VAL A 261 -13.51 9.50 16.41
CA VAL A 261 -14.30 8.56 17.20
C VAL A 261 -13.94 7.12 16.81
N SER A 262 -14.07 6.77 15.53
CA SER A 262 -13.91 5.37 15.07
C SER A 262 -12.49 4.81 15.24
N ARG A 263 -11.44 5.64 15.18
CA ARG A 263 -10.06 5.14 15.33
C ARG A 263 -9.76 4.58 16.73
N ALA A 264 -10.45 5.06 17.76
CA ALA A 264 -10.30 4.56 19.12
C ALA A 264 -10.84 3.12 19.24
N GLU A 265 -11.96 2.85 18.57
CA GLU A 265 -12.60 1.53 18.50
C GLU A 265 -11.77 0.51 17.69
N LEU A 266 -10.91 1.02 16.79
CA LEU A 266 -10.02 0.23 15.94
C LEU A 266 -8.65 -0.11 16.57
N GLY A 267 -8.37 0.35 17.79
CA GLY A 267 -7.20 -0.09 18.56
C GLY A 267 -6.05 0.91 18.72
N LEU A 268 -6.26 2.20 18.42
CA LEU A 268 -5.35 3.27 18.86
C LEU A 268 -5.87 3.89 20.16
N GLN A 269 -5.23 3.57 21.29
CA GLN A 269 -5.25 4.41 22.49
C GLN A 269 -4.07 5.38 22.44
#